data_AF-A0A963I7F8-F1
#
_entry.id   AF-A0A963I7F8-F1
#
_cell.length_a   1.000
_cell.length_b   1.000
_cell.length_c   1.000
_cell.angle_alpha   90.00
_cell.angle_beta   90.00
_cell.angle_gamma   90.00
#
_symmetry.space_group_name_H-M   'P 1'
#
loop_
_entity.id
_entity.type
_entity.pdbx_description
1 polymer ?
#
loop_
_entity_poly.entity_id
_entity_poly.type
_entity_poly.pdbx_seq_one_letter_code
_entity_poly.pdbx_strand_id
1 'polypeptide(L)'
;QMTPPAELWIALGSWLSLIVIGVVAVAPVIARRATQPFVMPDRAVASAGDDGVLPHIPEIGSGESRHTAAALNRLSDRLRTTMESRMRLVAAAGHDLRTPMTRMRLRAEFLPDEERDDWLADLDELDKIADSAIRLVREEGSINDATTVDLKALTEATVEELDAAALPATLDAAEPAWVKASPLSLKRALRNLIS
;
A
#
# COMPACT_ATOMS: atom_id res chain seq x y z
N GLN A 1 -19.91 68.58 -38.98
CA GLN A 1 -20.17 67.52 -37.98
C GLN A 1 -20.94 66.42 -38.71
N MET A 2 -20.27 65.35 -39.17
CA MET A 2 -20.94 64.21 -39.79
C MET A 2 -21.05 63.13 -38.71
N THR A 3 -22.22 63.04 -38.06
CA THR A 3 -22.50 61.93 -37.16
C THR A 3 -22.60 60.65 -37.99
N PRO A 4 -21.88 59.57 -37.63
CA PRO A 4 -21.94 58.32 -38.39
C PRO A 4 -23.36 57.73 -38.41
N PRO A 5 -23.75 57.04 -39.50
CA PRO A 5 -25.09 56.46 -39.66
C PRO A 5 -25.41 55.47 -38.54
N ALA A 6 -26.66 55.51 -38.04
CA ALA A 6 -27.12 54.68 -36.93
C ALA A 6 -26.91 53.17 -37.13
N GLU A 7 -26.91 52.71 -38.38
CA GLU A 7 -26.65 51.32 -38.76
C GLU A 7 -25.24 50.85 -38.36
N LEU A 8 -24.24 51.72 -38.42
CA LEU A 8 -22.87 51.37 -37.97
C LEU A 8 -22.81 51.15 -36.47
N TRP A 9 -23.54 51.95 -35.68
CA TRP A 9 -23.60 51.79 -34.23
C TRP A 9 -24.31 50.50 -33.83
N ILE A 10 -25.38 50.14 -34.53
CA ILE A 10 -26.11 48.88 -34.30
C ILE A 10 -25.25 47.67 -34.70
N ALA A 11 -24.54 47.75 -35.83
CA ALA A 11 -23.62 46.71 -36.28
C ALA A 11 -22.41 46.53 -35.33
N LEU A 12 -21.85 47.64 -34.83
CA LEU A 12 -20.77 47.59 -33.84
C LEU A 12 -21.25 47.01 -32.50
N GLY A 13 -22.45 47.42 -32.04
CA GLY A 13 -23.02 46.91 -30.80
C GLY A 13 -23.36 45.43 -30.84
N SER A 14 -23.87 44.94 -31.98
CA SER A 14 -24.18 43.52 -32.17
C SER A 14 -22.92 42.67 -32.26
N TRP A 15 -21.89 43.14 -32.98
CA TRP A 15 -20.59 42.47 -33.06
C TRP A 15 -19.88 42.38 -31.71
N LEU A 16 -19.87 43.48 -30.94
CA LEU A 16 -19.30 43.51 -29.60
C LEU A 16 -20.04 42.56 -28.65
N SER A 17 -21.37 42.53 -28.71
CA SER A 17 -22.19 41.62 -27.90
C SER A 17 -21.91 40.15 -28.22
N LEU A 18 -21.74 39.81 -29.50
CA LEU A 18 -21.38 38.46 -29.93
C LEU A 18 -20.02 38.02 -29.36
N ILE A 19 -19.03 38.90 -29.37
CA ILE A 19 -17.71 38.63 -28.78
C ILE A 19 -17.84 38.41 -27.27
N VAL A 20 -18.56 39.29 -26.57
CA VAL A 20 -18.74 39.18 -25.12
C VAL A 20 -19.45 37.87 -24.75
N ILE A 21 -20.51 37.49 -25.47
CA ILE A 21 -21.22 36.21 -25.26
C ILE A 21 -20.29 35.03 -25.51
N GLY A 22 -19.49 35.08 -26.60
CA GLY A 22 -18.50 34.04 -26.89
C GLY A 22 -17.47 33.87 -25.79
N VAL A 23 -16.92 34.98 -25.28
CA VAL A 23 -15.95 34.95 -24.17
C VAL A 23 -16.60 34.42 -22.89
N VAL A 24 -17.80 34.88 -22.53
CA VAL A 24 -18.52 34.42 -21.32
C VAL A 24 -18.91 32.94 -21.41
N ALA A 25 -19.17 32.41 -22.59
CA ALA A 25 -19.47 30.99 -22.79
C ALA A 25 -18.21 30.11 -22.72
N VAL A 26 -17.08 30.57 -23.28
CA VAL A 26 -15.85 29.78 -23.40
C VAL A 26 -14.97 29.88 -22.14
N ALA A 27 -14.94 31.04 -21.48
CA ALA A 27 -14.16 31.26 -20.26
C ALA A 27 -14.42 30.22 -19.15
N PRO A 28 -15.67 29.88 -18.78
CA PRO A 28 -15.92 28.87 -17.74
C PRO A 28 -15.53 27.47 -18.17
N VAL A 29 -15.57 27.13 -19.47
CA VAL A 29 -15.13 25.83 -19.99
C VAL A 29 -13.60 25.70 -19.87
N ILE A 30 -12.86 26.74 -20.27
CA ILE A 30 -11.39 26.78 -20.16
C ILE A 30 -10.98 26.79 -18.68
N ALA A 31 -11.62 27.62 -17.86
CA ALA A 31 -11.34 27.70 -16.43
C ALA A 31 -11.56 26.34 -15.75
N ARG A 32 -12.67 25.65 -16.03
CA ARG A 32 -12.92 24.30 -15.51
C ARG A 32 -11.88 23.31 -15.98
N ARG A 33 -11.49 23.31 -17.27
CA ARG A 33 -10.51 22.36 -17.82
C ARG A 33 -9.10 22.59 -17.28
N ALA A 34 -8.74 23.84 -16.97
CA ALA A 34 -7.44 24.21 -16.41
C ALA A 34 -7.36 23.97 -14.89
N THR A 35 -8.49 24.07 -14.17
CA THR A 35 -8.54 23.84 -12.70
C THR A 35 -8.93 22.41 -12.31
N GLN A 36 -9.58 21.64 -13.18
CA GLN A 36 -9.87 20.22 -12.95
C GLN A 36 -8.66 19.37 -12.52
N PRO A 37 -7.45 19.53 -13.10
CA PRO A 37 -6.29 18.74 -12.68
C PRO A 37 -5.78 19.06 -11.27
N PHE A 38 -6.22 20.15 -10.64
CA PHE A 38 -5.83 20.50 -9.26
C PHE A 38 -6.81 19.99 -8.20
N VAL A 39 -7.99 19.50 -8.59
CA VAL A 39 -9.00 18.94 -7.65
C VAL A 39 -8.85 17.42 -7.49
N MET A 40 -7.80 16.84 -8.06
CA MET A 40 -7.45 15.43 -7.98
C MET A 40 -6.30 15.08 -7.00
N PRO A 41 -6.15 15.73 -5.82
CA PRO A 41 -5.36 15.13 -4.75
C PRO A 41 -6.16 14.75 -3.49
N ASP A 42 -7.43 15.10 -3.31
CA ASP A 42 -8.10 14.72 -2.04
C ASP A 42 -8.53 13.25 -2.01
N ARG A 43 -9.05 12.72 -3.12
CA ARG A 43 -9.53 11.32 -3.16
C ARG A 43 -8.43 10.28 -3.34
N ALA A 44 -7.34 10.62 -4.02
CA ALA A 44 -6.20 9.72 -4.21
C ALA A 44 -5.30 9.66 -2.95
N VAL A 45 -5.16 10.79 -2.24
CA VAL A 45 -4.46 10.82 -0.93
C VAL A 45 -5.33 10.22 0.17
N ALA A 46 -6.66 10.38 0.13
CA ALA A 46 -7.56 9.70 1.08
C ALA A 46 -7.68 8.19 0.86
N SER A 47 -7.28 7.67 -0.30
CA SER A 47 -7.19 6.22 -0.57
C SER A 47 -5.78 5.66 -0.42
N ALA A 48 -4.79 6.49 -0.11
CA ALA A 48 -3.51 6.00 0.40
C ALA A 48 -3.81 5.48 1.81
N GLY A 49 -4.11 4.19 1.89
CA GLY A 49 -4.31 3.53 3.16
C GLY A 49 -3.01 3.47 3.95
N ASP A 50 -3.13 2.97 5.17
CA ASP A 50 -2.03 2.69 6.09
C ASP A 50 -1.02 1.65 5.55
N ASP A 51 -1.23 1.16 4.33
CA ASP A 51 -0.44 0.17 3.61
C ASP A 51 0.79 0.75 2.89
N GLY A 52 1.00 2.07 2.94
CA GLY A 52 2.22 2.72 2.44
C GLY A 52 2.41 2.62 0.92
N VAL A 53 1.42 2.09 0.21
CA VAL A 53 1.41 1.99 -1.25
C VAL A 53 0.76 3.24 -1.81
N LEU A 54 1.58 4.15 -2.35
CA LEU A 54 1.08 5.29 -3.10
C LEU A 54 0.25 4.78 -4.29
N PRO A 55 -1.05 5.10 -4.38
CA PRO A 55 -1.87 4.67 -5.51
C PRO A 55 -1.33 5.31 -6.80
N HIS A 56 -1.32 4.52 -7.88
CA HIS A 56 -0.84 4.98 -9.18
C HIS A 56 -1.64 6.21 -9.63
N ILE A 57 -0.94 7.33 -9.84
CA ILE A 57 -1.59 8.60 -10.15
C ILE A 57 -2.03 8.55 -11.61
N PRO A 58 -3.34 8.76 -11.91
CA PRO A 58 -3.83 8.75 -13.28
C PRO A 58 -3.13 9.82 -14.10
N GLU A 59 -2.52 9.41 -15.22
CA GLU A 59 -1.86 10.31 -16.17
C GLU A 59 -2.88 11.05 -17.06
N ILE A 60 -3.76 11.84 -16.46
CA ILE A 60 -4.86 12.55 -17.13
C ILE A 60 -4.59 14.06 -17.02
N GLY A 61 -4.61 14.79 -18.15
CA GLY A 61 -4.41 16.24 -18.17
C GLY A 61 -3.53 16.74 -19.31
N SER A 62 -3.07 18.00 -19.19
CA SER A 62 -2.11 18.63 -20.11
C SER A 62 -0.76 17.90 -20.10
N GLY A 63 0.10 18.20 -21.09
CA GLY A 63 1.42 17.56 -21.20
C GLY A 63 2.28 17.67 -19.93
N GLU A 64 2.22 18.81 -19.24
CA GLU A 64 2.94 19.05 -17.99
C GLU A 64 2.39 18.23 -16.83
N SER A 65 1.06 18.17 -16.66
CA SER A 65 0.42 17.35 -15.62
C SER A 65 0.73 15.86 -15.82
N ARG A 66 0.69 15.38 -17.07
CA ARG A 66 1.07 14.00 -17.42
C ARG A 66 2.54 13.72 -17.08
N HIS A 67 3.43 14.65 -17.40
CA HIS A 67 4.86 14.49 -17.13
C HIS A 67 5.16 14.38 -15.63
N THR A 68 4.53 15.24 -14.82
CA THR A 68 4.67 15.21 -13.36
C THR A 68 4.07 13.94 -12.76
N ALA A 69 2.89 13.50 -13.21
CA ALA A 69 2.28 12.23 -12.78
C ALA A 69 3.19 11.04 -13.09
N ALA A 70 3.74 10.97 -14.31
CA ALA A 70 4.68 9.92 -14.72
C ALA A 70 6.00 9.96 -13.92
N ALA A 71 6.51 11.15 -13.56
CA ALA A 71 7.68 11.29 -12.71
C ALA A 71 7.41 10.79 -11.28
N LEU A 72 6.25 11.12 -10.73
CA LEU A 72 5.85 10.70 -9.38
C LEU A 72 5.59 9.19 -9.31
N ASN A 73 4.93 8.61 -10.31
CA ASN A 73 4.76 7.15 -10.41
C ASN A 73 6.12 6.42 -10.45
N ARG A 74 7.09 6.91 -11.23
CA ARG A 74 8.45 6.34 -11.27
C ARG A 74 9.18 6.45 -9.93
N LEU A 75 8.97 7.53 -9.18
CA LEU A 75 9.52 7.70 -7.83
C LEU A 75 8.92 6.66 -6.88
N SER A 76 7.59 6.49 -6.89
CA SER A 76 6.86 5.50 -6.09
C SER A 76 7.36 4.08 -6.37
N ASP A 77 7.49 3.70 -7.64
CA ASP A 77 7.99 2.37 -8.04
C ASP A 77 9.42 2.12 -7.55
N ARG A 78 10.28 3.15 -7.65
CA ARG A 78 11.66 3.06 -7.18
C ARG A 78 11.75 2.94 -5.66
N LEU A 79 10.92 3.69 -4.93
CA LEU A 79 10.84 3.60 -3.47
C LEU A 79 10.40 2.21 -3.04
N ARG A 80 9.34 1.69 -3.66
CA ARG A 80 8.82 0.33 -3.42
C ARG A 80 9.88 -0.73 -3.64
N THR A 81 10.55 -0.69 -4.80
CA THR A 81 11.62 -1.65 -5.13
C THR A 81 12.78 -1.58 -4.12
N THR A 82 13.12 -0.37 -3.65
CA THR A 82 14.19 -0.17 -2.67
C THR A 82 13.80 -0.75 -1.30
N MET A 83 12.55 -0.53 -0.86
CA MET A 83 12.04 -1.09 0.39
C MET A 83 12.00 -2.62 0.33
N GLU A 84 11.47 -3.21 -0.75
CA GLU A 84 11.44 -4.66 -0.94
C GLU A 84 12.84 -5.29 -0.92
N SER A 85 13.85 -4.60 -1.49
CA SER A 85 15.24 -5.06 -1.48
C SER A 85 15.83 -5.05 -0.07
N ARG A 86 15.60 -3.96 0.70
CA ARG A 86 16.04 -3.87 2.11
C ARG A 86 15.37 -4.93 2.97
N MET A 87 14.08 -5.16 2.75
CA MET A 87 13.32 -6.21 3.41
C MET A 87 13.97 -7.58 3.20
N ARG A 88 14.22 -7.95 1.94
CA ARG A 88 14.86 -9.22 1.58
C ARG A 88 16.23 -9.41 2.25
N LEU A 89 17.01 -8.33 2.36
CA LEU A 89 18.28 -8.33 3.08
C LEU A 89 18.11 -8.62 4.58
N VAL A 90 17.13 -8.00 5.25
CA VAL A 90 16.84 -8.26 6.67
C VAL A 90 16.36 -9.71 6.86
N ALA A 91 15.54 -10.23 5.94
CA ALA A 91 15.09 -11.64 5.97
C ALA A 91 16.27 -12.62 5.87
N ALA A 92 17.17 -12.38 4.92
CA ALA A 92 18.34 -13.22 4.69
C ALA A 92 19.29 -13.16 5.90
N ALA A 93 19.55 -11.96 6.43
CA ALA A 93 20.39 -11.79 7.62
C ALA A 93 19.81 -12.53 8.83
N GLY A 94 18.49 -12.44 9.07
CA GLY A 94 17.84 -13.18 10.15
C GLY A 94 17.97 -14.70 10.01
N HIS A 95 17.84 -15.23 8.78
CA HIS A 95 18.06 -16.66 8.52
C HIS A 95 19.52 -17.07 8.78
N ASP A 96 20.47 -16.27 8.32
CA ASP A 96 21.90 -16.55 8.47
C ASP A 96 22.36 -16.45 9.93
N LEU A 97 21.71 -15.62 10.77
CA LEU A 97 21.96 -15.49 12.22
C LEU A 97 21.57 -16.74 13.03
N ARG A 98 20.62 -17.55 12.54
CA ARG A 98 20.20 -18.78 13.23
C ARG A 98 21.31 -19.83 13.30
N THR A 99 22.21 -19.85 12.32
CA THR A 99 23.35 -20.79 12.27
C THR A 99 24.41 -20.50 13.35
N PRO A 100 24.97 -19.28 13.49
CA PRO A 100 25.89 -18.96 14.57
C PRO A 100 25.23 -19.03 15.95
N MET A 101 23.95 -18.68 16.09
CA MET A 101 23.23 -18.82 17.37
C MET A 101 23.11 -20.27 17.82
N THR A 102 22.74 -21.18 16.92
CA THR A 102 22.71 -22.63 17.23
C THR A 102 24.09 -23.12 17.68
N ARG A 103 25.17 -22.63 17.06
CA ARG A 103 26.55 -22.96 17.49
C ARG A 103 26.90 -22.37 18.86
N MET A 104 26.43 -21.17 19.18
CA MET A 104 26.62 -20.57 20.50
C MET A 104 25.85 -21.34 21.57
N ARG A 105 24.63 -21.81 21.27
CA ARG A 105 23.83 -22.66 22.15
C ARG A 105 24.55 -23.96 22.49
N LEU A 106 25.09 -24.65 21.48
CA LEU A 106 25.91 -25.85 21.66
C LEU A 106 27.19 -25.59 22.48
N ARG A 107 27.80 -24.40 22.36
CA ARG A 107 28.97 -24.04 23.16
C ARG A 107 28.60 -23.71 24.61
N ALA A 108 27.43 -23.12 24.83
CA ALA A 108 26.93 -22.81 26.17
C ALA A 108 26.65 -24.08 26.99
N GLU A 109 26.33 -25.22 26.35
CA GLU A 109 26.19 -26.51 27.05
C GLU A 109 27.47 -26.96 27.80
N PHE A 110 28.65 -26.44 27.44
CA PHE A 110 29.92 -26.75 28.11
C PHE A 110 30.26 -25.80 29.27
N LEU A 111 29.41 -24.80 29.56
CA LEU A 111 29.59 -23.88 30.68
C LEU A 111 29.11 -24.50 32.01
N PRO A 112 29.60 -23.99 33.16
CA PRO A 112 29.05 -24.32 34.47
C PRO A 112 27.53 -24.02 34.54
N ASP A 113 26.78 -24.77 35.35
CA ASP A 113 25.31 -24.71 35.39
C ASP A 113 24.74 -23.30 35.55
N GLU A 114 25.31 -22.50 36.46
CA GLU A 114 24.86 -21.12 36.73
C GLU A 114 25.08 -20.17 35.53
N GLU A 115 26.21 -20.29 34.83
CA GLU A 115 26.51 -19.46 33.65
C GLU A 115 25.76 -19.95 32.41
N ARG A 116 25.56 -21.27 32.26
CA ARG A 116 24.87 -21.85 31.11
C ARG A 116 23.44 -21.30 31.01
N ASP A 117 22.70 -21.30 32.11
CA ASP A 117 21.28 -20.95 32.07
C ASP A 117 21.07 -19.47 31.71
N ASP A 118 21.95 -18.57 32.18
CA ASP A 118 21.98 -17.16 31.77
C ASP A 118 22.31 -17.01 30.28
N TRP A 119 23.34 -17.71 29.77
CA TRP A 119 23.70 -17.68 28.35
C TRP A 119 22.59 -18.23 27.44
N LEU A 120 21.89 -19.27 27.87
CA LEU A 120 20.76 -19.83 27.13
C LEU A 120 19.56 -18.87 27.12
N ALA A 121 19.31 -18.16 28.22
CA ALA A 121 18.27 -17.14 28.30
C ALA A 121 18.54 -15.97 27.34
N ASP A 122 19.77 -15.45 27.32
CA ASP A 122 20.18 -14.39 26.39
C ASP A 122 20.06 -14.83 24.92
N LEU A 123 20.47 -16.07 24.61
CA LEU A 123 20.33 -16.64 23.26
C LEU A 123 18.86 -16.80 22.83
N ASP A 124 17.97 -17.16 23.76
CA ASP A 124 16.53 -17.22 23.50
C ASP A 124 15.91 -15.83 23.28
N GLU A 125 16.40 -14.80 23.98
CA GLU A 125 15.98 -13.42 23.73
C GLU A 125 16.41 -12.93 22.33
N LEU A 126 17.66 -13.22 21.93
CA LEU A 126 18.14 -12.92 20.59
C LEU A 126 17.33 -13.63 19.49
N ASP A 127 16.88 -14.87 19.74
CA ASP A 127 16.05 -15.61 18.77
C ASP A 127 14.68 -14.97 18.61
N LYS A 128 14.06 -14.52 19.72
CA LYS A 128 12.79 -13.78 19.69
C LYS A 128 12.91 -12.46 18.93
N ILE A 129 14.02 -11.73 19.11
CA ILE A 129 14.27 -10.47 18.38
C ILE A 129 14.44 -10.75 16.88
N ALA A 130 15.24 -11.76 16.52
CA ALA A 130 15.48 -12.14 15.13
C ALA A 130 14.17 -12.58 14.44
N ASP A 131 13.38 -13.44 15.09
CA ASP A 131 12.08 -13.88 14.56
C ASP A 131 11.10 -12.72 14.42
N SER A 132 11.09 -11.77 15.36
CA SER A 132 10.25 -10.57 15.26
C SER A 132 10.63 -9.70 14.07
N ALA A 133 11.94 -9.51 13.81
CA ALA A 133 12.43 -8.74 12.67
C ALA A 133 12.09 -9.43 11.32
N ILE A 134 12.26 -10.75 11.23
CA ILE A 134 11.87 -11.53 10.05
C ILE A 134 10.35 -11.47 9.84
N ARG A 135 9.56 -11.49 10.91
CA ARG A 135 8.10 -11.42 10.83
C ARG A 135 7.64 -10.08 10.26
N LEU A 136 8.18 -8.97 10.75
CA LEU A 136 7.88 -7.61 10.26
C LEU A 136 8.15 -7.48 8.76
N VAL A 137 9.32 -7.93 8.33
CA VAL A 137 9.73 -8.01 6.92
C VAL A 137 8.71 -8.77 6.06
N ARG A 138 8.23 -9.90 6.58
CA ARG A 138 7.32 -10.79 5.87
C ARG A 138 5.89 -10.23 5.82
N GLU A 139 5.50 -9.44 6.81
CA GLU A 139 4.22 -8.74 6.85
C GLU A 139 4.18 -7.64 5.77
N GLU A 140 5.19 -6.77 5.70
CA GLU A 140 5.26 -5.69 4.69
C GLU A 140 5.39 -6.23 3.25
N GLY A 141 6.15 -7.31 3.03
CA GLY A 141 6.28 -7.93 1.70
C GLY A 141 5.00 -8.62 1.20
N SER A 142 4.11 -9.03 2.11
CA SER A 142 2.89 -9.77 1.76
C SER A 142 1.76 -8.89 1.22
N ILE A 143 1.83 -7.57 1.41
CA ILE A 143 0.81 -6.61 0.99
C ILE A 143 0.66 -6.58 -0.54
N ASN A 144 1.70 -6.99 -1.27
CA ASN A 144 1.77 -6.87 -2.73
C ASN A 144 1.15 -8.04 -3.53
N ASP A 145 0.75 -9.13 -2.87
CA ASP A 145 0.14 -10.33 -3.48
C ASP A 145 -1.39 -10.41 -3.25
N ALA A 146 -2.06 -9.25 -3.29
CA ALA A 146 -3.51 -9.19 -3.12
C ALA A 146 -4.23 -9.93 -4.27
N THR A 147 -4.77 -11.10 -3.96
CA THR A 147 -5.55 -11.94 -4.87
C THR A 147 -6.97 -12.08 -4.33
N THR A 148 -7.91 -12.53 -5.16
CA THR A 148 -9.26 -12.81 -4.69
C THR A 148 -9.24 -14.12 -3.91
N VAL A 149 -9.53 -14.06 -2.62
CA VAL A 149 -9.50 -15.21 -1.70
C VAL A 149 -10.91 -15.54 -1.24
N ASP A 150 -11.26 -16.82 -1.28
CA ASP A 150 -12.45 -17.35 -0.61
C ASP A 150 -12.17 -17.47 0.89
N LEU A 151 -12.79 -16.58 1.67
CA LEU A 151 -12.65 -16.53 3.12
C LEU A 151 -13.09 -17.82 3.79
N LYS A 152 -14.17 -18.45 3.30
CA LYS A 152 -14.74 -19.67 3.89
C LYS A 152 -13.74 -20.82 3.76
N ALA A 153 -13.22 -21.02 2.56
CA ALA A 153 -12.22 -22.06 2.31
C ALA A 153 -10.94 -21.82 3.14
N LEU A 154 -10.53 -20.56 3.33
CA LEU A 154 -9.35 -20.22 4.12
C LEU A 154 -9.55 -20.44 5.62
N THR A 155 -10.70 -20.07 6.18
CA THR A 155 -11.01 -20.31 7.59
C THR A 155 -11.17 -21.79 7.89
N GLU A 156 -11.85 -22.55 7.02
CA GLU A 156 -11.96 -24.02 7.13
C GLU A 156 -10.58 -24.67 7.18
N ALA A 157 -9.69 -24.34 6.23
CA ALA A 157 -8.32 -24.86 6.20
C ALA A 157 -7.48 -24.45 7.41
N THR A 158 -7.77 -23.29 8.02
CA THR A 158 -7.04 -22.81 9.22
C THR A 158 -7.50 -23.52 10.48
N VAL A 159 -8.82 -23.77 10.62
CA VAL A 159 -9.38 -24.51 11.75
C VAL A 159 -8.94 -25.97 11.72
N GLU A 160 -8.92 -26.60 10.55
CA GLU A 160 -8.41 -27.97 10.38
C GLU A 160 -6.93 -28.10 10.79
N GLU A 161 -6.11 -27.09 10.44
CA GLU A 161 -4.69 -27.05 10.80
C GLU A 161 -4.46 -26.83 12.31
N LEU A 162 -5.34 -26.07 12.98
CA LEU A 162 -5.31 -25.85 14.44
C LEU A 162 -5.79 -27.08 15.22
N ASP A 163 -6.84 -27.75 14.74
CA ASP A 163 -7.34 -29.00 15.32
C ASP A 163 -6.27 -30.11 15.23
N ALA A 164 -5.55 -30.18 14.10
CA ALA A 164 -4.39 -31.06 13.94
C ALA A 164 -3.23 -30.74 14.90
N ALA A 165 -3.11 -29.48 15.34
CA ALA A 165 -2.15 -29.04 16.34
C ALA A 165 -2.67 -29.18 17.79
N ALA A 166 -3.82 -29.84 17.98
CA ALA A 166 -4.51 -30.01 19.27
C ALA A 166 -4.90 -28.69 19.95
N LEU A 167 -5.07 -27.60 19.17
CA LEU A 167 -5.65 -26.36 19.64
C LEU A 167 -7.17 -26.36 19.37
N PRO A 168 -8.02 -26.14 20.39
CA PRO A 168 -9.46 -26.18 20.22
C PRO A 168 -9.93 -25.01 19.35
N ALA A 169 -10.34 -25.29 18.11
CA ALA A 169 -10.91 -24.33 17.18
C ALA A 169 -12.17 -24.92 16.54
N THR A 170 -13.27 -24.18 16.56
CA THR A 170 -14.54 -24.59 15.94
C THR A 170 -15.01 -23.50 14.98
N LEU A 171 -15.40 -23.90 13.77
CA LEU A 171 -15.98 -23.01 12.78
C LEU A 171 -17.51 -23.22 12.74
N ASP A 172 -18.27 -22.17 13.05
CA ASP A 172 -19.71 -22.15 12.81
C ASP A 172 -20.02 -22.06 11.30
N ALA A 173 -21.27 -22.34 10.92
CA ALA A 173 -21.69 -22.28 9.52
C ALA A 173 -21.33 -20.93 8.87
N ALA A 174 -20.37 -20.95 7.97
CA ALA A 174 -19.86 -19.77 7.27
C ALA A 174 -20.42 -19.71 5.85
N GLU A 175 -20.88 -18.53 5.42
CA GLU A 175 -21.23 -18.27 4.03
C GLU A 175 -19.98 -18.00 3.18
N PRO A 176 -19.98 -18.35 1.87
CA PRO A 176 -18.87 -18.03 0.99
C PRO A 176 -18.71 -16.51 0.83
N ALA A 177 -17.54 -15.98 1.19
CA ALA A 177 -17.22 -14.56 1.08
C ALA A 177 -15.89 -14.38 0.34
N TRP A 178 -15.85 -13.45 -0.60
CA TRP A 178 -14.68 -13.19 -1.43
C TRP A 178 -14.06 -11.85 -1.08
N VAL A 179 -12.77 -11.85 -0.74
CA VAL A 179 -12.04 -10.62 -0.37
C VAL A 179 -10.76 -10.52 -1.19
N LYS A 180 -10.40 -9.31 -1.61
CA LYS A 180 -9.07 -9.03 -2.15
C LYS A 180 -8.09 -8.84 -1.01
N ALA A 181 -7.24 -9.82 -0.80
CA ALA A 181 -6.21 -9.78 0.22
C ALA A 181 -5.07 -10.74 -0.15
N SER A 182 -3.94 -10.62 0.52
CA SER A 182 -2.91 -11.65 0.44
C SER A 182 -3.37 -12.88 1.25
N PRO A 183 -3.49 -14.06 0.63
CA PRO A 183 -3.96 -15.27 1.31
C PRO A 183 -3.12 -15.59 2.54
N LEU A 184 -1.81 -15.35 2.45
CA LEU A 184 -0.85 -15.67 3.49
C LEU A 184 -0.98 -14.74 4.71
N SER A 185 -1.21 -13.45 4.48
CA SER A 185 -1.44 -12.45 5.55
C SER A 185 -2.78 -12.69 6.23
N LEU A 186 -3.81 -13.00 5.44
CA LEU A 186 -5.15 -13.27 5.94
C LEU A 186 -5.18 -14.54 6.79
N LYS A 187 -4.53 -15.62 6.34
CA LYS A 187 -4.40 -16.87 7.12
C LYS A 187 -3.71 -16.64 8.46
N ARG A 188 -2.66 -15.80 8.49
CA ARG A 188 -1.97 -15.44 9.73
C ARG A 188 -2.80 -14.57 10.65
N ALA A 189 -3.48 -13.55 10.13
CA ALA A 189 -4.35 -12.71 10.92
C ALA A 189 -5.44 -13.55 11.59
N LEU A 190 -6.05 -14.48 10.84
CA LEU A 190 -7.00 -15.45 11.39
C LEU A 190 -6.36 -16.31 12.49
N ARG A 191 -5.18 -16.89 12.26
CA ARG A 191 -4.49 -17.72 13.25
C ARG A 191 -4.11 -16.95 14.52
N ASN A 192 -3.67 -15.70 14.40
CA ASN A 192 -3.35 -14.84 15.55
C ASN A 192 -4.60 -14.39 16.31
N LEU A 193 -5.77 -14.35 15.66
CA LEU A 193 -7.04 -14.01 16.31
C LEU A 193 -7.63 -15.20 17.06
N ILE A 194 -7.37 -16.42 16.57
CA ILE A 194 -7.86 -17.68 17.15
C ILE A 194 -6.94 -18.15 18.30
N SER A 195 -5.64 -17.86 18.22
CA SER A 195 -4.64 -18.11 19.28
C SER A 195 -4.72 -17.09 20.41
#